data_AF-A0A1X6P3K9-F1
#
_entry.id   AF-A0A1X6P3K9-F1
#
_cell.length_a   1.000
_cell.length_b   1.000
_cell.length_c   1.000
_cell.angle_alpha   90.00
_cell.angle_beta   90.00
_cell.angle_gamma   90.00
#
_symmetry.space_group_name_H-M   'P 1'
#
loop_
_entity.id
_entity.type
_entity.pdbx_description
1 polymer ?
#
loop_
_entity_poly.entity_id
_entity_poly.type
_entity_poly.pdbx_seq_one_letter_code
_entity_poly.pdbx_strand_id
1 'polypeptide(L)'
;MRCDICLYQASAGVAGHQTRNCPIRKVECRHQLPKDDPFYLSGPCRNVYCVHNECCPRCLMIGHTTYTLKLTSMRWKVTTYWRAVPEASDTMPPLDSRDFVCSLVTDRCVRRLLDNVQDLAL
;
A
#
# COMPACT_ATOMS: atom_id res chain seq x y z
N MET A 1 16.38 4.56 10.34
CA MET A 1 15.54 4.74 9.14
C MET A 1 14.18 4.14 9.42
N ARG A 2 13.10 4.85 9.08
CA ARG A 2 11.70 4.42 9.23
C ARG A 2 11.11 4.26 7.83
N CYS A 3 10.30 3.24 7.59
CA CYS A 3 9.58 3.08 6.32
C CYS A 3 8.35 4.00 6.29
N ASP A 4 8.14 4.78 5.22
CA ASP A 4 7.01 5.72 5.14
C ASP A 4 5.66 5.04 4.86
N ILE A 5 5.65 3.76 4.49
CA ILE A 5 4.43 2.99 4.23
C ILE A 5 3.96 2.26 5.49
N CYS A 6 4.80 1.37 6.02
CA CYS A 6 4.44 0.49 7.15
C CYS A 6 4.90 1.03 8.51
N LEU A 7 5.66 2.13 8.51
CA LEU A 7 6.21 2.77 9.71
C LEU A 7 7.19 1.91 10.50
N TYR A 8 7.60 0.76 9.97
CA TYR A 8 8.60 -0.09 10.59
C TYR A 8 9.93 0.65 10.76
N GLN A 9 10.49 0.53 11.95
CA GLN A 9 11.78 1.06 12.33
C GLN A 9 12.60 -0.05 12.95
N ALA A 10 13.67 -0.45 12.27
CA ALA A 10 14.56 -1.50 12.75
C ALA A 10 15.32 -1.03 14.00
N SER A 11 15.48 -1.96 14.96
CA SER A 11 16.36 -1.78 16.12
C SER A 11 17.84 -1.70 15.70
N ALA A 12 18.70 -1.20 16.60
CA ALA A 12 20.13 -1.15 16.35
C ALA A 12 20.69 -2.54 16.00
N GLY A 13 21.46 -2.64 14.91
CA GLY A 13 22.04 -3.90 14.43
C GLY A 13 21.11 -4.76 13.57
N VAL A 14 19.83 -4.40 13.42
CA VAL A 14 18.89 -5.10 12.52
C VAL A 14 18.81 -4.37 11.19
N ALA A 15 18.93 -5.10 10.09
CA ALA A 15 18.69 -4.54 8.76
C ALA A 15 17.20 -4.21 8.60
N GLY A 16 16.85 -2.94 8.41
CA GLY A 16 15.50 -2.52 8.03
C GLY A 16 15.28 -2.56 6.52
N HIS A 17 14.12 -2.07 6.07
CA HIS A 17 13.84 -1.88 4.65
C HIS A 17 13.56 -0.42 4.32
N GLN A 18 13.92 -0.01 3.11
CA GLN A 18 13.56 1.31 2.56
C GLN A 18 12.11 1.29 2.06
N THR A 19 11.46 2.46 2.02
CA THR A 19 10.10 2.63 1.50
C THR A 19 9.90 1.98 0.12
N ARG A 20 10.86 2.14 -0.80
CA ARG A 20 10.82 1.50 -2.14
C ARG A 20 10.82 -0.03 -2.12
N ASN A 21 11.36 -0.63 -1.05
CA ASN A 21 11.49 -2.07 -0.86
C ASN A 21 10.47 -2.61 0.16
N CYS A 22 9.52 -1.77 0.61
CA CYS A 22 8.50 -2.23 1.53
C CYS A 22 7.73 -3.41 0.90
N PRO A 23 7.55 -4.53 1.62
CA PRO A 23 6.87 -5.70 1.06
C PRO A 23 5.39 -5.46 0.81
N ILE A 24 4.79 -4.50 1.51
CA ILE A 24 3.38 -4.10 1.36
C ILE A 24 3.22 -2.84 0.51
N ARG A 25 4.19 -2.52 -0.36
CA ARG A 25 4.19 -1.30 -1.20
C ARG A 25 3.15 -1.26 -2.33
N LYS A 26 2.44 -2.36 -2.58
CA LYS A 26 1.49 -2.45 -3.69
C LYS A 26 0.26 -1.58 -3.38
N VAL A 27 0.00 -0.60 -4.24
CA VAL A 27 -1.19 0.27 -4.18
C VAL A 27 -2.21 -0.15 -5.24
N GLU A 28 -3.47 0.26 -5.04
CA GLU A 28 -4.53 0.08 -6.01
C GLU A 28 -4.23 0.74 -7.36
N CYS A 29 -4.86 0.23 -8.41
CA CYS A 29 -4.62 0.72 -9.76
C CYS A 29 -5.30 2.08 -9.97
N ARG A 30 -4.49 3.12 -10.19
CA ARG A 30 -4.94 4.49 -10.44
C ARG A 30 -5.86 4.66 -11.65
N HIS A 31 -5.77 3.78 -12.64
CA HIS A 31 -6.64 3.78 -13.81
C HIS A 31 -8.04 3.19 -13.53
N GLN A 32 -8.19 2.48 -12.42
CA GLN A 32 -9.47 1.90 -11.97
C GLN A 32 -10.19 2.80 -10.94
N LEU A 33 -9.57 3.93 -10.56
CA LEU A 33 -10.16 4.88 -9.63
C LEU A 33 -11.28 5.71 -10.31
N PRO A 34 -12.24 6.24 -9.53
CA PRO A 34 -13.20 7.23 -10.02
C PRO A 34 -12.51 8.46 -10.62
N LYS A 35 -13.12 9.10 -11.63
CA LYS A 35 -12.49 10.23 -12.34
C LYS A 35 -12.28 11.48 -11.48
N ASP A 36 -13.08 11.63 -10.44
CA ASP A 36 -13.03 12.69 -9.43
C ASP A 36 -12.03 12.40 -8.31
N ASP A 37 -11.43 11.20 -8.28
CA ASP A 37 -10.40 10.84 -7.32
C ASP A 37 -9.08 11.60 -7.62
N PRO A 38 -8.43 12.22 -6.61
CA PRO A 38 -7.20 12.98 -6.82
C PRO A 38 -6.02 12.13 -7.33
N PHE A 39 -6.06 10.81 -7.16
CA PHE A 39 -5.06 9.88 -7.65
C PHE A 39 -5.43 9.25 -8.99
N TYR A 40 -6.61 9.55 -9.56
CA TYR A 40 -7.02 9.02 -10.85
C TYR A 40 -5.97 9.27 -11.94
N LEU A 41 -5.75 8.26 -12.78
CA LEU A 41 -4.89 8.37 -13.95
C LEU A 41 -5.70 8.02 -15.20
N SER A 42 -5.75 8.96 -16.15
CA SER A 42 -6.56 8.81 -17.35
C SER A 42 -6.07 7.71 -18.28
N GLY A 43 -7.01 7.15 -19.05
CA GLY A 43 -6.75 6.10 -20.02
C GLY A 43 -6.67 4.69 -19.40
N PRO A 44 -6.52 3.65 -20.24
CA PRO A 44 -6.48 2.26 -19.78
C PRO A 44 -5.14 1.94 -19.11
N CYS A 45 -5.17 1.03 -18.11
CA CYS A 45 -3.95 0.48 -17.57
C CYS A 45 -3.31 -0.49 -18.58
N ARG A 46 -2.05 -0.23 -18.97
CA ARG A 46 -1.30 -1.07 -19.90
C ARG A 46 -0.38 -2.10 -19.22
N ASN A 47 -0.32 -2.08 -17.88
CA ASN A 47 0.51 -3.02 -17.14
C ASN A 47 -0.25 -4.33 -16.91
N VAL A 48 0.14 -5.39 -17.63
CA VAL A 48 -0.45 -6.73 -17.51
C VAL A 48 -0.28 -7.34 -16.12
N TYR A 49 0.78 -6.96 -15.39
CA TYR A 49 1.08 -7.42 -14.04
C TYR A 49 0.54 -6.47 -12.95
N CYS A 50 -0.39 -5.59 -13.29
CA CYS A 50 -0.97 -4.68 -12.31
C CYS A 50 -1.92 -5.42 -11.36
N VAL A 51 -1.98 -4.96 -10.11
CA VAL A 51 -2.83 -5.52 -9.06
C VAL A 51 -4.32 -5.62 -9.42
N HIS A 52 -4.80 -4.79 -10.37
CA HIS A 52 -6.20 -4.87 -10.80
C HIS A 52 -6.53 -6.15 -11.58
N ASN A 53 -5.51 -6.86 -12.07
CA ASN A 53 -5.66 -8.17 -12.70
C ASN A 53 -5.48 -9.32 -11.70
N GLU A 54 -5.06 -9.04 -10.46
CA GLU A 54 -4.85 -10.06 -9.43
C GLU A 54 -6.18 -10.41 -8.74
N CYS A 55 -6.33 -11.69 -8.38
CA CYS A 55 -7.44 -12.19 -7.56
C CYS A 55 -7.01 -12.21 -6.09
N CYS A 56 -7.81 -11.57 -5.24
CA CYS A 56 -7.54 -11.53 -3.80
C CYS A 56 -7.83 -12.92 -3.19
N PRO A 57 -6.84 -13.62 -2.61
CA PRO A 57 -7.08 -14.95 -2.05
C PRO A 57 -7.98 -14.94 -0.80
N ARG A 58 -8.23 -13.76 -0.23
CA ARG A 58 -9.06 -13.58 0.96
C ARG A 58 -10.55 -13.42 0.66
N CYS A 59 -10.90 -12.58 -0.32
CA CYS A 59 -12.29 -12.32 -0.69
C CYS A 59 -12.71 -12.88 -2.05
N LEU A 60 -11.77 -13.48 -2.79
CA LEU A 60 -11.95 -14.09 -4.11
C LEU A 60 -12.36 -13.10 -5.22
N MET A 61 -12.30 -11.80 -4.96
CA MET A 61 -12.57 -10.75 -5.95
C MET A 61 -11.31 -10.41 -6.75
N ILE A 62 -11.49 -10.13 -8.05
CA ILE A 62 -10.45 -9.58 -8.92
C ILE A 62 -10.37 -8.06 -8.69
N GLY A 63 -9.16 -7.49 -8.76
CA GLY A 63 -8.94 -6.04 -8.65
C GLY A 63 -7.88 -5.65 -7.63
N HIS A 64 -7.48 -6.57 -6.76
CA HIS A 64 -6.53 -6.32 -5.68
C HIS A 64 -5.97 -7.64 -5.12
N THR A 65 -4.90 -7.53 -4.36
CA THR A 65 -4.38 -8.59 -3.47
C THR A 65 -4.87 -8.38 -2.05
N THR A 66 -4.62 -9.33 -1.14
CA THR A 66 -4.94 -9.14 0.29
C THR A 66 -4.30 -7.90 0.90
N TYR A 67 -3.11 -7.48 0.44
CA TYR A 67 -2.36 -6.37 1.03
C TYR A 67 -2.25 -5.15 0.11
N THR A 68 -3.11 -5.06 -0.91
CA THR A 68 -3.17 -3.85 -1.75
C THR A 68 -3.69 -2.68 -0.93
N LEU A 69 -2.88 -1.61 -0.88
CA LEU A 69 -3.18 -0.38 -0.16
C LEU A 69 -4.06 0.55 -0.99
N LYS A 70 -4.95 1.28 -0.31
CA LYS A 70 -5.72 2.38 -0.89
C LYS A 70 -4.87 3.63 -1.05
N LEU A 71 -5.14 4.39 -2.09
CA LEU A 71 -4.57 5.70 -2.34
C LEU A 71 -5.42 6.78 -1.66
N THR A 72 -5.31 6.88 -0.34
CA THR A 72 -5.96 7.96 0.42
C THR A 72 -5.04 9.18 0.54
N SER A 73 -5.60 10.39 0.49
CA SER A 73 -4.85 11.65 0.69
C SER A 73 -4.19 11.76 2.07
N MET A 74 -4.63 10.98 3.05
CA MET A 74 -3.99 10.88 4.36
C MET A 74 -2.60 10.23 4.30
N ARG A 75 -2.40 9.23 3.42
CA ARG A 75 -1.18 8.41 3.35
C ARG A 75 -0.36 8.63 2.10
N TRP A 76 -0.93 9.27 1.09
CA TRP A 76 -0.33 9.43 -0.21
C TRP A 76 -0.48 10.86 -0.68
N LYS A 77 0.47 11.29 -1.50
CA LYS A 77 0.39 12.53 -2.27
C LYS A 77 0.73 12.28 -3.72
N VAL A 78 0.21 13.12 -4.59
CA VAL A 78 0.59 13.14 -6.00
C VAL A 78 1.68 14.18 -6.20
N THR A 79 2.79 13.77 -6.80
CA THR A 79 3.88 14.70 -7.15
C THR A 79 3.55 15.49 -8.41
N THR A 80 4.33 16.53 -8.70
CA THR A 80 4.23 17.31 -9.94
C THR A 80 4.40 16.46 -11.21
N TYR A 81 5.07 15.31 -11.11
CA TYR A 81 5.21 14.32 -12.19
C TYR A 81 4.07 13.29 -12.21
N TRP A 82 2.94 13.59 -11.57
CA TRP A 82 1.77 12.72 -11.48
C TRP A 82 2.07 11.35 -10.87
N ARG A 83 3.06 11.23 -9.97
CA ARG A 83 3.35 9.96 -9.27
C ARG A 83 2.69 9.97 -7.90
N ALA A 84 2.01 8.89 -7.54
CA ALA A 84 1.57 8.66 -6.18
C ALA A 84 2.77 8.21 -5.33
N VAL A 85 3.07 8.94 -4.27
CA VAL A 85 4.15 8.63 -3.32
C VAL A 85 3.61 8.66 -1.89
N PRO A 86 4.17 7.86 -0.96
CA PRO A 86 3.77 7.93 0.44
C PRO A 86 3.97 9.33 1.00
N GLU A 87 3.07 9.75 1.89
CA GLU A 87 3.26 10.95 2.69
C GLU A 87 4.26 10.66 3.81
N ALA A 88 5.32 11.46 3.88
CA ALA A 88 6.38 11.30 4.85
C ALA A 88 6.13 12.29 6.00
N SER A 89 5.42 11.82 7.02
CA SER A 89 5.15 12.60 8.24
C SER A 89 5.43 11.77 9.48
N ASP A 90 6.10 12.37 10.47
CA ASP A 90 6.37 11.71 11.75
C ASP A 90 5.09 11.37 12.51
N THR A 91 4.02 12.13 12.28
CA THR A 91 2.70 11.96 12.92
C THR A 91 1.80 10.95 12.20
N MET A 92 2.29 10.28 11.15
CA MET A 92 1.51 9.25 10.45
C MET A 92 1.09 8.15 11.43
N PRO A 93 -0.21 7.83 11.53
CA PRO A 93 -0.65 6.73 12.37
C PRO A 93 -0.32 5.37 11.72
N PRO A 94 -0.16 4.30 12.52
CA PRO A 94 0.00 2.94 12.03
C PRO A 94 -1.07 2.55 11.01
N LEU A 95 -0.76 1.60 10.12
CA LEU A 95 -1.77 1.07 9.20
C LEU A 95 -2.90 0.37 9.98
N ASP A 96 -4.12 0.55 9.50
CA ASP A 96 -5.31 -0.18 9.96
C ASP A 96 -6.08 -0.78 8.79
N SER A 97 -7.17 -1.50 9.06
CA SER A 97 -7.95 -2.18 8.02
C SER A 97 -8.48 -1.25 6.92
N ARG A 98 -8.73 0.02 7.22
CA ARG A 98 -9.29 0.99 6.26
C ARG A 98 -8.30 1.33 5.15
N ASP A 99 -7.02 1.17 5.43
CA ASP A 99 -5.93 1.42 4.48
C ASP A 99 -5.81 0.37 3.38
N PHE A 100 -6.55 -0.74 3.49
CA PHE A 100 -6.53 -1.84 2.52
C PHE A 100 -7.79 -1.83 1.67
N VAL A 101 -7.64 -2.18 0.39
CA VAL A 101 -8.77 -2.32 -0.56
C VAL A 101 -9.69 -3.47 -0.16
N CYS A 102 -9.12 -4.60 0.29
CA CYS A 102 -9.89 -5.77 0.68
C CYS A 102 -10.66 -5.51 1.98
N SER A 103 -12.00 -5.45 1.90
CA SER A 103 -12.89 -5.24 3.04
C SER A 103 -12.87 -6.35 4.09
N LEU A 104 -12.30 -7.52 3.77
CA LEU A 104 -12.14 -8.64 4.71
C LEU A 104 -10.83 -8.59 5.51
N VAL A 105 -9.97 -7.60 5.25
CA VAL A 105 -8.81 -7.33 6.10
C VAL A 105 -9.31 -6.68 7.39
N THR A 106 -8.98 -7.29 8.53
CA THR A 106 -9.31 -6.76 9.86
C THR A 106 -8.09 -6.12 10.51
N ASP A 107 -8.27 -5.27 11.51
CA ASP A 107 -7.14 -4.69 12.26
C ASP A 107 -6.24 -5.77 12.87
N ARG A 108 -6.80 -6.93 13.24
CA ARG A 108 -6.02 -8.09 13.70
C ARG A 108 -5.12 -8.64 12.60
N CYS A 109 -5.60 -8.68 11.35
CA CYS A 109 -4.78 -9.07 10.21
C CYS A 109 -3.65 -8.06 9.97
N VAL A 110 -3.96 -6.76 10.06
CA VAL A 110 -2.96 -5.70 9.86
C VAL A 110 -1.89 -5.71 10.94
N ARG A 111 -2.25 -5.87 12.22
CA ARG A 111 -1.26 -6.01 13.31
C ARG A 111 -0.30 -7.17 13.04
N ARG A 112 -0.83 -8.36 12.74
CA ARG A 112 0.00 -9.53 12.39
C ARG A 112 0.90 -9.28 11.17
N LEU A 113 0.40 -8.58 10.16
CA LEU A 113 1.18 -8.22 8.99
C LEU A 113 2.35 -7.30 9.36
N LEU A 114 2.10 -6.29 10.19
CA LEU A 114 3.12 -5.34 10.63
C LEU A 114 4.16 -5.98 11.55
N ASP A 115 3.73 -6.88 12.45
CA ASP A 115 4.62 -7.63 13.34
C ASP A 115 5.63 -8.49 12.55
N ASN A 116 5.26 -8.98 11.37
CA ASN A 116 6.07 -9.86 10.53
C ASN A 116 6.55 -9.17 9.24
N VAL A 117 6.45 -7.84 9.14
CA VAL A 117 6.72 -7.11 7.88
C VAL A 117 8.17 -7.27 7.42
N GLN A 118 9.09 -7.52 8.36
CA GLN A 118 10.50 -7.71 8.04
C GLN A 118 10.75 -9.08 7.37
N ASP A 119 10.02 -10.12 7.76
CA ASP A 119 10.17 -11.47 7.20
C ASP A 119 9.63 -11.58 5.77
N LEU A 120 8.76 -10.65 5.39
CA LEU A 120 8.22 -10.54 4.03
C LEU A 120 9.17 -9.82 3.06
N ALA A 121 10.25 -9.22 3.56
CA ALA A 121 11.23 -8.48 2.76
C ALA A 121 12.40 -9.35 2.26
N LEU A 122 12.37 -10.66 2.54
CA LEU A 122 13.27 -11.70 2.05
C LEU A 122 12.69 -12.36 0.78
#